data_AF-A0A1H3XRM3-F1
#
_entry.id   AF-A0A1H3XRM3-F1
#
_cell.length_a   1.000
_cell.length_b   1.000
_cell.length_c   1.000
_cell.angle_alpha   90.00
_cell.angle_beta   90.00
_cell.angle_gamma   90.00
#
_symmetry.space_group_name_H-M   'P 1'
#
loop_
_entity.id
_entity.type
_entity.pdbx_description
1 polymer ?
#
loop_
_entity_poly.entity_id
_entity_poly.type
_entity_poly.pdbx_seq_one_letter_code
_entity_poly.pdbx_strand_id
1 'polypeptide(L)'
;METKAVAKKWKALCEQGKGLECINELYADSITSKEMPGMPNEVVSGKQNVWNKNKKWLDNVEEFHSSSISEPIVAGNHFTATMNFDITFKDSGRHKMEEVAVFEVKDGKIKNEQFFYSME
;
A
#
# COMPACT_ATOMS: atom_id res chain seq x y z
N MET A 1 2.07 -14.37 -13.11
CA MET A 1 3.03 -13.26 -13.11
C MET A 1 4.09 -13.55 -12.06
N GLU A 2 5.37 -13.42 -12.36
CA GLU A 2 6.43 -13.61 -11.36
C GLU A 2 6.44 -12.45 -10.34
N THR A 3 6.87 -12.71 -9.10
CA THR A 3 6.93 -11.73 -8.00
C THR A 3 7.62 -10.43 -8.41
N LYS A 4 8.74 -10.52 -9.15
CA LYS A 4 9.47 -9.35 -9.64
C LYS A 4 8.65 -8.49 -10.61
N ALA A 5 7.85 -9.11 -11.47
CA ALA A 5 6.97 -8.39 -12.39
C ALA A 5 5.79 -7.75 -11.64
N VAL A 6 5.23 -8.42 -10.64
CA VAL A 6 4.22 -7.83 -9.73
C VAL A 6 4.79 -6.62 -9.01
N ALA A 7 5.97 -6.74 -8.39
CA ALA A 7 6.63 -5.66 -7.66
C ALA A 7 6.92 -4.44 -8.54
N LYS A 8 7.45 -4.66 -9.76
CA LYS A 8 7.72 -3.58 -10.72
C LYS A 8 6.43 -2.86 -11.15
N LYS A 9 5.37 -3.62 -11.41
CA LYS A 9 4.08 -3.04 -11.80
C LYS A 9 3.40 -2.30 -10.64
N TRP A 10 3.48 -2.86 -9.44
CA TRP A 10 3.01 -2.22 -8.20
C TRP A 10 3.68 -0.86 -8.01
N LYS A 11 5.03 -0.81 -8.07
CA LYS A 11 5.79 0.45 -7.97
C LYS A 11 5.31 1.47 -9.00
N ALA A 12 5.25 1.07 -10.28
CA ALA A 12 4.88 1.97 -11.36
C ALA A 12 3.46 2.56 -11.19
N LEU A 13 2.50 1.77 -10.68
CA LEU A 13 1.14 2.25 -10.42
C LEU A 13 1.11 3.18 -9.19
N CYS A 14 1.83 2.85 -8.13
CA CYS A 14 1.95 3.71 -6.95
C CYS A 14 2.58 5.07 -7.27
N GLU A 15 3.67 5.11 -8.05
CA GLU A 15 4.32 6.35 -8.50
C GLU A 15 3.42 7.21 -9.39
N GLN A 16 2.46 6.60 -10.10
CA GLN A 16 1.45 7.31 -10.90
C GLN A 16 0.23 7.76 -10.08
N GLY A 17 0.20 7.53 -8.76
CA GLY A 17 -0.97 7.81 -7.93
C GLY A 17 -2.16 6.87 -8.19
N LYS A 18 -1.95 5.75 -8.88
CA LYS A 18 -2.98 4.80 -9.31
C LYS A 18 -3.20 3.67 -8.30
N GLY A 19 -3.25 3.99 -7.01
CA GLY A 19 -3.39 2.99 -5.93
C GLY A 19 -4.64 2.12 -6.06
N LEU A 20 -5.78 2.69 -6.47
CA LEU A 20 -7.02 1.94 -6.65
C LEU A 20 -6.98 0.97 -7.84
N GLU A 21 -6.32 1.37 -8.93
CA GLU A 21 -6.05 0.51 -10.10
C GLU A 21 -5.10 -0.63 -9.71
N CYS A 22 -4.05 -0.31 -8.94
CA CYS A 22 -3.12 -1.30 -8.38
C CYS A 22 -3.84 -2.40 -7.61
N ILE A 23 -4.78 -2.05 -6.73
CA ILE A 23 -5.58 -3.03 -5.99
C ILE A 23 -6.41 -3.88 -6.96
N ASN A 24 -7.11 -3.24 -7.90
CA ASN A 24 -7.93 -3.97 -8.87
C ASN A 24 -7.14 -4.95 -9.73
N GLU A 25 -5.92 -4.58 -10.13
CA GLU A 25 -5.13 -5.39 -11.04
C GLU A 25 -4.25 -6.43 -10.36
N LEU A 26 -3.66 -6.10 -9.22
CA LEU A 26 -2.59 -6.89 -8.62
C LEU A 26 -3.03 -7.67 -7.39
N TYR A 27 -4.14 -7.33 -6.74
CA TYR A 27 -4.51 -7.94 -5.47
C TYR A 27 -5.42 -9.14 -5.66
N ALA A 28 -5.20 -10.17 -4.85
CA ALA A 28 -6.05 -11.34 -4.77
C ALA A 28 -7.39 -10.98 -4.11
N ASP A 29 -8.49 -11.62 -4.51
CA ASP A 29 -9.80 -11.35 -3.92
C ASP A 29 -9.83 -11.59 -2.40
N SER A 30 -8.96 -12.47 -1.93
CA SER A 30 -8.81 -12.86 -0.53
C SER A 30 -7.60 -12.23 0.18
N ILE A 31 -7.06 -11.10 -0.33
CA ILE A 31 -6.00 -10.32 0.32
C ILE A 31 -6.26 -10.09 1.81
N THR A 32 -5.21 -10.16 2.63
CA THR A 32 -5.19 -9.59 3.98
C THR A 32 -4.19 -8.42 4.03
N SER A 33 -4.67 -7.27 4.48
CA SER A 33 -3.91 -6.04 4.70
C SER A 33 -3.75 -5.81 6.19
N LYS A 34 -2.52 -5.49 6.63
CA LYS A 34 -2.20 -5.29 8.05
C LYS A 34 -1.50 -3.97 8.28
N GLU A 35 -2.04 -3.18 9.20
CA GLU A 35 -1.35 -2.02 9.77
C GLU A 35 -0.54 -2.43 11.00
N MET A 36 0.14 -1.46 11.63
CA MET A 36 0.75 -1.67 12.94
C MET A 36 -0.30 -2.00 14.01
N PRO A 37 0.04 -2.80 15.04
CA PRO A 37 -0.87 -3.11 16.14
C PRO A 37 -1.44 -1.85 16.81
N GLY A 38 -2.74 -1.85 17.09
CA GLY A 38 -3.44 -0.71 17.71
C GLY A 38 -3.87 0.38 16.73
N MET A 39 -3.56 0.27 15.44
CA MET A 39 -4.02 1.22 14.42
C MET A 39 -5.45 0.93 13.96
N PRO A 40 -6.21 1.95 13.53
CA PRO A 40 -7.49 1.73 12.85
C PRO A 40 -7.32 0.80 11.65
N ASN A 41 -8.26 -0.13 11.47
CA ASN A 41 -8.18 -1.13 10.40
C ASN A 41 -6.91 -2.00 10.49
N GLU A 42 -6.46 -2.32 11.71
CA GLU A 42 -5.29 -3.16 12.01
C GLU A 42 -5.20 -4.39 11.10
N VAL A 43 -6.32 -5.08 10.88
CA VAL A 43 -6.43 -6.18 9.91
C VAL A 43 -7.68 -6.00 9.06
N VAL A 44 -7.49 -5.97 7.74
CA VAL A 44 -8.58 -5.93 6.76
C VAL A 44 -8.41 -7.06 5.76
N SER A 45 -9.45 -7.86 5.57
CA SER A 45 -9.45 -8.96 4.61
C SER A 45 -10.47 -8.74 3.50
N GLY A 46 -10.14 -9.19 2.30
CA GLY A 46 -10.98 -9.10 1.11
C GLY A 46 -10.64 -7.88 0.26
N LYS A 47 -10.50 -8.09 -1.06
CA LYS A 47 -10.08 -7.06 -2.01
C LYS A 47 -10.96 -5.82 -2.01
N GLN A 48 -12.28 -6.00 -1.98
CA GLN A 48 -13.20 -4.87 -1.93
C GLN A 48 -13.04 -4.04 -0.65
N ASN A 49 -12.77 -4.69 0.48
CA ASN A 49 -12.57 -3.98 1.75
C ASN A 49 -11.26 -3.19 1.75
N VAL A 50 -10.18 -3.78 1.23
CA VAL A 50 -8.89 -3.10 1.05
C VAL A 50 -9.03 -1.93 0.07
N TRP A 51 -9.77 -2.10 -1.02
CA TRP A 51 -10.08 -1.03 -1.97
C TRP A 51 -10.86 0.11 -1.29
N ASN A 52 -11.90 -0.21 -0.53
CA ASN A 52 -12.71 0.78 0.19
C ASN A 52 -11.88 1.54 1.24
N LYS A 53 -11.01 0.85 1.98
CA LYS A 53 -10.05 1.46 2.93
C LYS A 53 -9.16 2.48 2.22
N ASN A 54 -8.57 2.11 1.09
CA ASN A 54 -7.71 2.99 0.30
C ASN A 54 -8.50 4.17 -0.31
N LYS A 55 -9.71 3.93 -0.81
CA LYS A 55 -10.59 4.99 -1.33
C LYS A 55 -10.92 6.01 -0.25
N LYS A 56 -11.26 5.56 0.96
CA LYS A 56 -11.54 6.44 2.11
C LYS A 56 -10.32 7.27 2.48
N TRP A 57 -9.12 6.67 2.50
CA TRP A 57 -7.88 7.39 2.77
C TRP A 57 -7.62 8.47 1.71
N LEU A 58 -7.72 8.12 0.43
CA LEU A 58 -7.56 9.05 -0.69
C LEU A 58 -8.59 10.19 -0.67
N ASP A 59 -9.85 9.89 -0.35
CA ASP A 59 -10.91 10.90 -0.27
C ASP A 59 -10.70 11.89 0.90
N ASN A 60 -9.95 11.47 1.92
CA ASN A 60 -9.57 12.31 3.04
C ASN A 60 -8.32 13.16 2.74
N VAL A 61 -7.57 12.87 1.68
CA VAL A 61 -6.47 13.71 1.24
C VAL A 61 -7.02 15.02 0.66
N GLU A 62 -6.47 16.12 1.14
CA GLU A 62 -6.66 17.47 0.61
C GLU A 62 -5.58 17.81 -0.41
N GLU A 63 -4.31 17.52 -0.10
CA GLU A 63 -3.17 17.85 -0.95
C GLU A 63 -2.02 16.83 -0.79
N PHE A 64 -1.43 16.42 -1.91
CA PHE A 64 -0.15 15.69 -1.95
C PHE A 64 0.99 16.69 -2.17
N HIS A 65 1.87 16.86 -1.18
CA HIS A 65 3.08 17.68 -1.30
C HIS A 65 4.22 16.89 -1.94
N SER A 66 4.36 15.62 -1.54
CA SER A 66 5.30 14.69 -2.17
C SER A 66 4.90 13.24 -1.91
N SER A 67 5.30 12.35 -2.82
CA SER A 67 5.24 10.91 -2.63
C SER A 67 6.45 10.26 -3.30
N SER A 68 7.02 9.22 -2.68
CA SER A 68 8.07 8.42 -3.30
C SER A 68 8.03 6.98 -2.82
N ILE A 69 8.46 6.07 -3.70
CA ILE A 69 8.52 4.63 -3.46
C ILE A 69 9.94 4.18 -3.80
N SER A 70 10.59 3.43 -2.91
CA SER A 70 11.92 2.89 -3.23
C SER A 70 11.86 1.83 -4.33
N GLU A 71 13.02 1.46 -4.88
CA GLU A 71 13.07 0.26 -5.72
C GLU A 71 12.73 -1.00 -4.90
N PRO A 72 11.81 -1.86 -5.39
CA PRO A 72 11.43 -3.06 -4.67
C PRO A 72 12.57 -4.07 -4.54
N ILE A 73 12.73 -4.61 -3.33
CA ILE A 73 13.59 -5.76 -3.06
C ILE A 73 12.72 -7.02 -3.10
N VAL A 74 13.14 -8.03 -3.86
CA VAL A 74 12.37 -9.26 -4.10
C VAL A 74 13.08 -10.46 -3.49
N ALA A 75 12.34 -11.28 -2.73
CA ALA A 75 12.83 -12.52 -2.13
C ALA A 75 11.79 -13.63 -2.30
N GLY A 76 12.02 -14.55 -3.25
CA GLY A 76 11.09 -15.64 -3.55
C GLY A 76 9.70 -15.13 -3.94
N ASN A 77 8.68 -15.47 -3.14
CA ASN A 77 7.31 -15.02 -3.33
C ASN A 77 6.98 -13.71 -2.60
N HIS A 78 7.96 -13.02 -2.02
CA HIS A 78 7.76 -11.75 -1.32
C HIS A 78 8.49 -10.60 -2.01
N PHE A 79 8.01 -9.38 -1.79
CA PHE A 79 8.75 -8.16 -2.08
C PHE A 79 8.49 -7.07 -1.03
N THR A 80 9.39 -6.10 -0.94
CA THR A 80 9.26 -4.95 -0.04
C THR A 80 9.75 -3.66 -0.69
N ALA A 81 9.20 -2.53 -0.27
CA ALA A 81 9.66 -1.19 -0.63
C ALA A 81 9.37 -0.22 0.52
N THR A 82 10.13 0.87 0.61
CA THR A 82 9.76 2.01 1.47
C THR A 82 8.77 2.92 0.73
N MET A 83 7.90 3.55 1.50
CA MET A 83 6.93 4.53 1.03
C MET A 83 7.08 5.80 1.86
N ASN A 84 7.29 6.94 1.20
CA ASN A 84 7.39 8.24 1.85
C ASN A 84 6.30 9.16 1.30
N PHE A 85 5.62 9.86 2.20
CA PHE A 85 4.54 10.77 1.87
C PHE A 85 4.65 12.06 2.67
N ASP A 86 4.34 13.18 2.02
CA ASP A 86 4.04 14.45 2.67
C ASP A 86 2.66 14.89 2.18
N ILE A 87 1.65 14.78 3.04
CA ILE A 87 0.23 14.84 2.68
C ILE A 87 -0.51 15.72 3.67
N THR A 88 -1.42 16.54 3.17
CA THR A 88 -2.43 17.23 3.98
C THR A 88 -3.75 16.48 3.91
N PHE A 89 -4.28 16.10 5.07
CA PHE A 89 -5.60 15.51 5.23
C PHE A 89 -6.61 16.56 5.68
N LYS A 90 -7.86 16.41 5.22
CA LYS A 90 -8.97 17.31 5.51
C LYS A 90 -9.32 17.39 7.01
N ASP A 91 -9.12 16.30 7.73
CA ASP A 91 -9.54 16.16 9.14
C ASP A 91 -8.41 16.38 10.15
N SER A 92 -7.15 16.33 9.71
CA SER A 92 -6.01 16.22 10.62
C SER A 92 -4.78 17.04 10.20
N GLY A 93 -4.86 17.81 9.11
CA GLY A 93 -3.79 18.71 8.68
C GLY A 93 -2.64 17.98 7.96
N ARG A 94 -1.44 18.56 7.97
CA ARG A 94 -0.27 18.07 7.22
C ARG A 94 0.54 17.07 8.04
N HIS A 95 0.83 15.91 7.44
CA HIS A 95 1.59 14.80 8.01
C HIS A 95 2.70 14.35 7.08
N LYS A 96 3.82 13.95 7.67
CA LYS A 96 4.87 13.21 6.97
C LYS A 96 4.83 11.77 7.44
N MET A 97 4.74 10.83 6.49
CA MET A 97 4.67 9.40 6.77
C MET A 97 5.83 8.71 6.08
N GLU A 98 6.53 7.86 6.82
CA GLU A 98 7.57 6.97 6.32
C GLU A 98 7.26 5.55 6.77
N GLU A 99 7.12 4.64 5.81
CA GLU A 99 6.67 3.28 6.06
C GLU A 99 7.48 2.27 5.25
N VAL A 100 7.63 1.07 5.80
CA VAL A 100 8.09 -0.11 5.06
C VAL A 100 6.87 -0.97 4.74
N ALA A 101 6.64 -1.25 3.47
CA ALA A 101 5.58 -2.14 3.02
C ALA A 101 6.18 -3.51 2.64
N VAL A 102 5.61 -4.59 3.16
CA VAL A 102 6.00 -5.98 2.86
C VAL A 102 4.82 -6.72 2.26
N PHE A 103 5.05 -7.35 1.11
CA PHE A 103 4.03 -8.03 0.31
C PHE A 103 4.35 -9.50 0.12
N GLU A 104 3.34 -10.35 0.21
CA GLU A 104 3.37 -11.73 -0.23
C GLU A 104 2.59 -11.86 -1.55
N VAL A 105 3.19 -12.51 -2.54
CA VAL A 105 2.57 -12.82 -3.83
C VAL A 105 2.26 -14.31 -3.90
N LYS A 106 1.04 -14.62 -4.35
CA LYS A 106 0.59 -15.98 -4.67
C LYS A 106 -0.19 -15.95 -5.98
N ASP A 107 0.13 -16.87 -6.88
CA ASP A 107 -0.52 -16.98 -8.21
C ASP A 107 -0.47 -15.67 -9.03
N GLY A 108 0.61 -14.90 -8.86
CA GLY A 108 0.79 -13.60 -9.50
C GLY A 108 -0.09 -12.48 -8.95
N LYS A 109 -0.66 -12.66 -7.76
CA LYS A 109 -1.48 -11.68 -7.05
C LYS A 109 -0.94 -11.43 -5.64
N ILE A 110 -1.04 -10.19 -5.17
CA ILE A 110 -0.72 -9.83 -3.79
C ILE A 110 -1.79 -10.44 -2.87
N LYS A 111 -1.36 -11.34 -1.99
CA LYS A 111 -2.20 -12.12 -1.09
C LYS A 111 -2.09 -11.65 0.37
N ASN A 112 -0.95 -11.06 0.74
CA ASN A 112 -0.78 -10.35 2.01
C ASN A 112 -0.03 -9.04 1.77
N GLU A 113 -0.40 -7.99 2.49
CA GLU A 113 0.39 -6.78 2.66
C GLU A 113 0.48 -6.43 4.15
N GLN A 114 1.61 -5.87 4.57
CA GLN A 114 1.81 -5.39 5.93
C GLN A 114 2.69 -4.15 5.93
N PHE A 115 2.27 -3.14 6.66
CA PHE A 115 2.97 -1.86 6.82
C PHE A 115 3.66 -1.79 8.18
N PHE A 116 4.85 -1.20 8.20
CA PHE A 116 5.67 -1.01 9.40
C PHE A 116 6.11 0.45 9.48
N TYR A 117 5.75 1.11 10.57
CA TYR A 117 6.06 2.51 10.83
C TYR A 117 5.88 2.82 12.32
N SER A 118 6.31 4.01 12.75
CA SER A 118 6.02 4.56 14.07
C SER A 118 5.09 5.76 13.96
N MET A 119 4.20 5.93 14.92
CA MET A 119 3.54 7.22 15.15
C MET A 119 4.42 8.02 16.11
N GLU A 120 5.04 9.09 15.64
CA GLU A 120 5.62 10.13 16.50
C GLU A 120 4.55 11.16 16.89
#